data_AF-A0A225X4I0-F1
#
_entry.id   AF-A0A225X4I0-F1
#
_cell.length_a   1.000
_cell.length_b   1.000
_cell.length_c   1.000
_cell.angle_alpha   90.00
_cell.angle_beta   90.00
_cell.angle_gamma   90.00
#
_symmetry.space_group_name_H-M   'P 1'
#
loop_
_entity.id
_entity.type
_entity.pdbx_description
1 polymer ?
#
loop_
_entity_poly.entity_id
_entity_poly.type
_entity_poly.pdbx_seq_one_letter_code
_entity_poly.pdbx_strand_id
1 'polypeptide(L)'
;MERMRSAFHVNIDENETVDDLKEAIQKENANDLKDVDAKDLQLFMAKTEGGEWLKSKDPDVISIRSGGIPEQVKTLLNVEMDAADEIGDVFGGAPTKKTIHVLVLADQECLEVQDAEIAPHPSRKRRWDKLNEVLDKNKKAKKAAGSTGFSYVSFPEIDKIMPATKYRPSSKPIPDDKLDALHRYFPILIKAFGDIFTGKEAKRLHYLVPVLASVCAVFDGGVQILAEETVIGKRVHGDGAFEFVLKRGEKRVCIVIAKRDDIQQGLAQAYVGSEALADVEGLPKVYSIVTNFLEWVFSRSLDDKIERATPVMMVMENDVPAPESVKQIAGMIYSILSEDN
;
A
#
# COMPACT_ATOMS: atom_id res chain seq x y z
N MET A 1 21.85 -13.40 -14.53
CA MET A 1 21.65 -14.71 -15.18
C MET A 1 20.43 -15.29 -14.51
N GLU A 2 19.33 -15.40 -15.24
CA GLU A 2 18.02 -15.81 -14.69
C GLU A 2 18.14 -17.27 -14.22
N ARG A 3 18.00 -17.52 -12.91
CA ARG A 3 18.04 -18.87 -12.35
C ARG A 3 16.69 -19.53 -12.64
N MET A 4 16.65 -20.36 -13.67
CA MET A 4 15.47 -21.17 -13.99
C MET A 4 15.29 -22.21 -12.87
N ARG A 5 14.24 -22.09 -12.06
CA ARG A 5 13.93 -23.04 -10.98
C ARG A 5 13.30 -24.28 -11.60
N SER A 6 13.68 -25.48 -11.15
CA SER A 6 13.14 -26.73 -11.69
C SER A 6 12.57 -27.61 -10.59
N ALA A 7 11.58 -28.45 -10.92
CA ALA A 7 11.11 -29.46 -9.99
C ALA A 7 12.14 -30.59 -9.92
N PHE A 8 12.46 -31.02 -8.70
CA PHE A 8 13.41 -32.10 -8.43
C PHE A 8 12.71 -33.23 -7.66
N HIS A 9 13.35 -34.39 -7.65
CA HIS A 9 12.84 -35.58 -6.95
C HIS A 9 13.67 -35.80 -5.68
N VAL A 10 13.01 -36.15 -4.59
CA VAL A 10 13.64 -36.57 -3.33
C VAL A 10 13.12 -37.95 -2.97
N ASN A 11 14.02 -38.85 -2.59
CA ASN A 11 13.66 -40.18 -2.11
C ASN A 11 13.70 -40.18 -0.57
N ILE A 12 12.61 -40.57 0.07
CA ILE A 12 12.48 -40.62 1.52
C ILE A 12 11.56 -41.79 1.91
N ASP A 13 11.85 -42.42 3.05
CA ASP A 13 11.03 -43.52 3.59
C ASP A 13 9.76 -42.97 4.25
N GLU A 14 8.67 -43.74 4.23
CA GLU A 14 7.37 -43.33 4.77
C GLU A 14 7.38 -43.18 6.30
N ASN A 15 8.33 -43.82 7.00
CA ASN A 15 8.46 -43.77 8.45
C ASN A 15 9.40 -42.65 8.94
N GLU A 16 9.99 -41.87 8.02
CA GLU A 16 10.84 -40.73 8.35
C GLU A 16 9.96 -39.49 8.61
N THR A 17 10.57 -38.44 9.18
CA THR A 17 9.86 -37.20 9.52
C THR A 17 9.98 -36.14 8.44
N VAL A 18 9.19 -35.08 8.56
CA VAL A 18 9.33 -33.87 7.74
C VAL A 18 10.68 -33.19 7.99
N ASP A 19 11.29 -33.30 9.17
CA ASP A 19 12.65 -32.79 9.42
C ASP A 19 13.70 -33.56 8.58
N ASP A 20 13.59 -34.89 8.53
CA ASP A 20 14.45 -35.74 7.68
C ASP A 20 14.26 -35.39 6.19
N LEU A 21 13.04 -34.99 5.79
CA LEU A 21 12.77 -34.48 4.45
C LEU A 21 13.51 -33.15 4.16
N LYS A 22 13.61 -32.24 5.13
CA LYS A 22 14.39 -31.00 4.98
C LYS A 22 15.86 -31.34 4.71
N GLU A 23 16.43 -32.27 5.46
CA GLU A 23 17.81 -32.74 5.23
C GLU A 23 17.99 -33.37 3.85
N ALA A 24 17.07 -34.23 3.43
CA ALA A 24 17.10 -34.88 2.13
C ALA A 24 17.01 -33.86 0.98
N ILE A 25 16.15 -32.84 1.10
CA ILE A 25 16.03 -31.75 0.12
C ILE A 25 17.32 -30.94 0.01
N GLN A 26 17.92 -30.57 1.15
CA GLN A 26 19.17 -29.83 1.19
C GLN A 26 20.30 -30.61 0.49
N LYS A 27 20.38 -31.92 0.76
CA LYS A 27 21.39 -32.81 0.18
C LYS A 27 21.23 -32.97 -1.33
N GLU A 28 20.01 -33.19 -1.82
CA GLU A 28 19.73 -33.35 -3.26
C GLU A 28 19.93 -32.05 -4.05
N ASN A 29 19.77 -30.88 -3.40
CA ASN A 29 19.95 -29.56 -4.02
C ASN A 29 21.13 -28.78 -3.43
N ALA A 30 22.20 -29.48 -3.03
CA ALA A 30 23.32 -28.89 -2.32
C ALA A 30 23.97 -27.70 -3.05
N ASN A 31 23.93 -27.62 -4.38
CA ASN A 31 24.46 -26.48 -5.12
C ASN A 31 23.60 -25.22 -4.99
N ASP A 32 22.28 -25.37 -4.98
CA ASP A 32 21.32 -24.26 -4.91
C ASP A 32 21.03 -23.86 -3.45
N LEU A 33 21.19 -24.78 -2.51
CA LEU A 33 20.97 -24.61 -1.07
C LEU A 33 22.26 -24.62 -0.25
N LYS A 34 23.43 -24.42 -0.87
CA LYS A 34 24.75 -24.52 -0.22
C LYS A 34 24.95 -23.62 1.01
N ASP A 35 24.21 -22.52 1.10
CA ASP A 35 24.33 -21.49 2.14
C ASP A 35 23.12 -21.51 3.10
N VAL A 36 22.23 -22.51 3.00
CA VAL A 36 21.00 -22.62 3.79
C VAL A 36 21.04 -23.92 4.59
N ASP A 37 20.94 -23.84 5.92
CA ASP A 37 20.84 -25.03 6.76
C ASP A 37 19.49 -25.73 6.53
N ALA A 38 19.44 -27.06 6.58
CA ALA A 38 18.20 -27.83 6.38
C ALA A 38 17.06 -27.35 7.31
N LYS A 39 17.36 -27.06 8.58
CA LYS A 39 16.40 -26.54 9.56
C LYS A 39 15.75 -25.20 9.16
N ASP A 40 16.42 -24.42 8.31
CA ASP A 40 15.95 -23.11 7.87
C ASP A 40 15.06 -23.22 6.61
N LEU A 41 14.93 -24.41 6.02
CA LEU A 41 13.97 -24.68 4.96
C LEU A 41 12.55 -24.73 5.53
N GLN A 42 11.61 -24.06 4.86
CA GLN A 42 10.19 -24.17 5.14
C GLN A 42 9.50 -24.99 4.06
N LEU A 43 8.70 -25.98 4.48
CA LEU A 43 8.04 -26.92 3.59
C LEU A 43 6.52 -26.72 3.66
N PHE A 44 5.90 -26.60 2.49
CA PHE A 44 4.46 -26.39 2.38
C PHE A 44 3.81 -27.43 1.46
N MET A 45 2.62 -27.89 1.82
CA MET A 45 1.87 -28.82 0.98
C MET A 45 1.40 -28.13 -0.30
N ALA A 46 1.69 -28.72 -1.45
CA ALA A 46 1.23 -28.25 -2.75
C ALA A 46 -0.22 -28.70 -3.06
N LYS A 47 -1.13 -28.58 -2.08
CA LYS A 47 -2.56 -28.90 -2.21
C LYS A 47 -3.40 -27.62 -2.29
N THR A 48 -4.27 -27.56 -3.29
CA THR A 48 -5.29 -26.51 -3.40
C THR A 48 -6.32 -26.59 -2.26
N GLU A 49 -7.14 -25.55 -2.07
CA GLU A 49 -8.25 -25.56 -1.10
C GLU A 49 -9.24 -26.73 -1.32
N GLY A 50 -9.36 -27.21 -2.57
CA GLY A 50 -10.18 -28.38 -2.91
C GLY A 50 -9.54 -29.73 -2.56
N GLY A 51 -8.34 -29.75 -1.98
CA GLY A 51 -7.60 -30.96 -1.62
C GLY A 51 -6.83 -31.61 -2.78
N GLU A 52 -6.85 -31.01 -3.99
CA GLU A 52 -6.13 -31.52 -5.15
C GLU A 52 -4.66 -31.06 -5.16
N TRP A 53 -3.75 -31.96 -5.54
CA TRP A 53 -2.33 -31.68 -5.71
C TRP A 53 -2.05 -30.86 -6.98
N LEU A 54 -1.11 -29.91 -6.91
CA LEU A 54 -0.68 -29.14 -8.07
C LEU A 54 -0.07 -30.05 -9.14
N LYS A 55 -0.47 -29.86 -10.41
CA LYS A 55 0.07 -30.63 -11.53
C LYS A 55 1.39 -30.05 -11.99
N SER A 56 2.31 -30.89 -12.46
CA SER A 56 3.63 -30.45 -12.91
C SER A 56 3.61 -29.53 -14.15
N LYS A 57 2.47 -29.47 -14.85
CA LYS A 57 2.19 -28.61 -16.02
C LYS A 57 1.15 -27.54 -15.71
N ASP A 58 0.78 -27.36 -14.46
CA ASP A 58 -0.11 -26.29 -14.03
C ASP A 58 0.52 -24.93 -14.38
N PRO A 59 -0.25 -23.95 -14.91
CA PRO A 59 0.26 -22.60 -15.18
C PRO A 59 1.00 -21.97 -14.00
N ASP A 60 0.54 -22.21 -12.77
CA ASP A 60 1.16 -21.65 -11.59
C ASP A 60 2.53 -22.28 -11.31
N VAL A 61 2.64 -23.61 -11.47
CA VAL A 61 3.91 -24.33 -11.36
C VAL A 61 4.89 -23.90 -12.44
N ILE A 62 4.40 -23.61 -13.66
CA ILE A 62 5.23 -23.07 -14.74
C ILE A 62 5.75 -21.68 -14.36
N SER A 63 4.88 -20.83 -13.79
CA SER A 63 5.24 -19.50 -13.30
C SER A 63 6.34 -19.54 -12.24
N ILE A 64 6.24 -20.46 -11.26
CA ILE A 64 7.29 -20.70 -10.24
C ILE A 64 8.64 -21.03 -10.86
N ARG A 65 8.65 -21.89 -11.90
CA ARG A 65 9.90 -22.27 -12.59
C ARG A 65 10.56 -21.11 -13.32
N SER A 66 9.76 -20.19 -13.81
CA SER A 66 10.21 -18.93 -14.42
C SER A 66 10.52 -17.82 -13.39
N GLY A 67 10.43 -18.11 -12.09
CA GLY A 67 10.74 -17.17 -11.01
C GLY A 67 9.57 -16.32 -10.51
N GLY A 68 8.37 -16.46 -11.10
CA GLY A 68 7.17 -15.79 -10.63
C GLY A 68 6.51 -16.51 -9.45
N ILE A 69 5.82 -15.79 -8.57
CA ILE A 69 5.05 -16.38 -7.48
C ILE A 69 3.58 -15.95 -7.63
N PRO A 70 2.74 -16.77 -8.30
CA PRO A 70 1.32 -16.50 -8.47
C PRO A 70 0.61 -16.34 -7.12
N GLU A 71 -0.45 -15.52 -7.08
CA GLU A 71 -1.21 -15.27 -5.86
C GLU A 71 -1.81 -16.56 -5.27
N GLN A 72 -2.24 -17.48 -6.12
CA GLN A 72 -2.73 -18.80 -5.70
C GLN A 72 -1.64 -19.66 -5.05
N VAL A 73 -0.37 -19.46 -5.38
CA VAL A 73 0.75 -20.16 -4.73
C VAL A 73 1.04 -19.53 -3.37
N LYS A 74 0.93 -18.19 -3.26
CA LYS A 74 1.12 -17.51 -1.97
C LYS A 74 0.14 -17.99 -0.91
N THR A 75 -1.11 -18.29 -1.28
CA THR A 75 -2.10 -18.83 -0.33
C THR A 75 -1.76 -20.25 0.15
N LEU A 76 -0.93 -20.99 -0.57
CA LEU A 76 -0.43 -22.31 -0.14
C LEU A 76 0.70 -22.21 0.89
N LEU A 77 1.34 -21.04 1.00
CA LEU A 77 2.47 -20.79 1.91
C LEU A 77 2.01 -20.30 3.30
N ASN A 78 0.76 -20.59 3.68
CA ASN A 78 0.16 -20.09 4.92
C ASN A 78 0.44 -20.99 6.14
N VAL A 79 0.56 -22.30 5.94
CA VAL A 79 0.75 -23.27 7.03
C VAL A 79 1.93 -24.16 6.67
N GLU A 80 3.05 -23.96 7.36
CA GLU A 80 4.22 -24.84 7.27
C GLU A 80 3.86 -26.24 7.80
N MET A 81 4.42 -27.27 7.16
CA MET A 81 4.32 -28.64 7.65
C MET A 81 5.03 -28.79 8.99
N ASP A 82 4.46 -29.56 9.92
CA ASP A 82 5.11 -29.82 11.21
C ASP A 82 6.32 -30.72 10.99
N ALA A 83 7.49 -30.32 11.50
CA ALA A 83 8.73 -31.06 11.35
C ALA A 83 8.66 -32.48 11.95
N ALA A 84 7.81 -32.69 12.95
CA ALA A 84 7.64 -33.97 13.62
C ALA A 84 6.62 -34.92 12.93
N ASP A 85 5.90 -34.45 11.90
CA ASP A 85 4.95 -35.31 11.18
C ASP A 85 5.69 -36.41 10.41
N GLU A 86 5.13 -37.61 10.37
CA GLU A 86 5.63 -38.72 9.56
C GLU A 86 5.24 -38.54 8.08
N ILE A 87 6.15 -38.88 7.16
CA ILE A 87 5.93 -38.76 5.72
C ILE A 87 4.71 -39.58 5.26
N GLY A 88 4.51 -40.77 5.81
CA GLY A 88 3.38 -41.64 5.52
C GLY A 88 2.03 -41.00 5.84
N ASP A 89 1.95 -40.21 6.91
CA ASP A 89 0.72 -39.52 7.33
C ASP A 89 0.42 -38.31 6.45
N VAL A 90 1.44 -37.55 6.09
CA VAL A 90 1.28 -36.32 5.28
C VAL A 90 0.99 -36.64 3.81
N PHE A 91 1.69 -37.63 3.24
CA PHE A 91 1.65 -37.96 1.82
C PHE A 91 0.90 -39.27 1.51
N GLY A 92 0.31 -39.91 2.51
CA GLY A 92 -0.49 -41.13 2.35
C GLY A 92 -1.53 -41.01 1.24
N GLY A 93 -1.42 -41.86 0.22
CA GLY A 93 -2.34 -41.87 -0.93
C GLY A 93 -2.10 -40.76 -1.96
N ALA A 94 -1.00 -40.02 -1.88
CA ALA A 94 -0.66 -39.00 -2.88
C ALA A 94 -0.39 -39.63 -4.27
N PRO A 95 -0.84 -39.01 -5.37
CA PRO A 95 -0.49 -39.46 -6.72
C PRO A 95 1.02 -39.38 -6.95
N THR A 96 1.60 -40.39 -7.59
CA THR A 96 3.06 -40.47 -7.81
C THR A 96 3.52 -39.93 -9.16
N LYS A 97 2.60 -39.50 -10.04
CA LYS A 97 2.92 -39.11 -11.42
C LYS A 97 2.37 -37.73 -11.75
N LYS A 98 3.26 -36.87 -12.26
CA LYS A 98 2.95 -35.53 -12.82
C LYS A 98 2.32 -34.55 -11.83
N THR A 99 2.60 -34.71 -10.53
CA THR A 99 2.14 -33.84 -9.45
C THR A 99 3.35 -33.28 -8.70
N ILE A 100 3.15 -32.12 -8.09
CA ILE A 100 4.06 -31.50 -7.13
C ILE A 100 3.46 -31.72 -5.74
N HIS A 101 4.27 -32.17 -4.80
CA HIS A 101 3.83 -32.49 -3.44
C HIS A 101 4.27 -31.43 -2.43
N VAL A 102 5.48 -30.92 -2.58
CA VAL A 102 6.09 -29.98 -1.63
C VAL A 102 6.53 -28.74 -2.36
N LEU A 103 6.20 -27.58 -1.80
CA LEU A 103 6.82 -26.30 -2.12
C LEU A 103 7.92 -26.05 -1.08
N VAL A 104 9.14 -25.84 -1.55
CA VAL A 104 10.31 -25.60 -0.69
C VAL A 104 10.63 -24.12 -0.72
N LEU A 105 10.69 -23.51 0.44
CA LEU A 105 11.13 -22.13 0.62
C LEU A 105 12.41 -22.13 1.44
N ALA A 106 13.48 -21.61 0.86
CA ALA A 106 14.81 -21.62 1.47
C ALA A 106 15.18 -20.31 2.18
N ASP A 107 14.35 -19.28 1.99
CA ASP A 107 14.56 -17.95 2.54
C ASP A 107 13.21 -17.22 2.50
N GLN A 108 12.72 -16.74 3.64
CA GLN A 108 11.47 -15.99 3.69
C GLN A 108 11.65 -14.59 3.07
N GLU A 109 12.87 -14.04 3.04
CA GLU A 109 13.22 -12.86 2.24
C GLU A 109 13.11 -13.15 0.74
N CYS A 110 13.09 -14.44 0.33
CA CYS A 110 12.82 -14.85 -1.04
C CYS A 110 11.32 -14.94 -1.42
N LEU A 111 10.38 -14.88 -0.47
CA LEU A 111 8.98 -14.53 -0.81
C LEU A 111 8.82 -13.04 -1.05
N GLU A 112 9.75 -12.26 -0.51
CA GLU A 112 10.00 -10.87 -0.89
C GLU A 112 10.96 -10.77 -2.09
N VAL A 113 11.26 -11.86 -2.83
CA VAL A 113 12.18 -11.81 -3.98
C VAL A 113 11.70 -10.74 -4.95
N GLN A 114 12.52 -9.70 -4.95
CA GLN A 114 12.89 -8.90 -6.10
C GLN A 114 11.67 -8.29 -6.78
N ASP A 115 11.18 -7.20 -6.18
CA ASP A 115 11.29 -5.95 -6.91
C ASP A 115 12.75 -5.90 -7.41
N ALA A 116 13.01 -6.43 -8.60
CA ALA A 116 14.17 -5.98 -9.36
C ALA A 116 13.95 -4.48 -9.43
N GLU A 117 14.57 -3.70 -8.52
CA GLU A 117 14.23 -2.31 -8.20
C GLU A 117 13.78 -1.67 -9.50
N ILE A 118 12.45 -1.59 -9.72
CA ILE A 118 11.96 -1.21 -11.03
C ILE A 118 12.47 0.19 -11.16
N ALA A 119 13.43 0.37 -12.07
CA ALA A 119 14.16 1.61 -12.14
C ALA A 119 13.10 2.70 -12.27
N PRO A 120 13.06 3.68 -11.34
CA PRO A 120 11.97 4.61 -11.29
C PRO A 120 11.88 5.31 -12.64
N HIS A 121 10.66 5.58 -13.08
CA HIS A 121 10.43 6.20 -14.37
C HIS A 121 11.38 7.41 -14.55
N PRO A 122 12.10 7.56 -15.68
CA PRO A 122 13.19 8.53 -15.79
C PRO A 122 12.78 9.98 -15.45
N SER A 123 11.55 10.38 -15.80
CA SER A 123 11.02 11.70 -15.44
C SER A 123 10.81 11.86 -13.94
N ARG A 124 10.32 10.81 -13.27
CA ARG A 124 10.10 10.80 -11.82
C ARG A 124 11.42 10.85 -11.08
N LYS A 125 12.40 10.05 -11.51
CA LYS A 125 13.77 10.09 -10.98
C LYS A 125 14.39 11.48 -11.06
N ARG A 126 14.34 12.14 -12.23
CA ARG A 126 14.85 13.52 -12.39
C ARG A 126 14.15 14.52 -11.46
N ARG A 127 12.85 14.32 -11.21
CA ARG A 127 12.08 15.12 -10.25
C ARG A 127 12.55 14.87 -8.82
N TRP A 128 12.82 13.62 -8.45
CA TRP A 128 13.38 13.25 -7.15
C TRP A 128 14.79 13.82 -6.93
N ASP A 129 15.66 13.79 -7.95
CA ASP A 129 17.01 14.35 -7.84
C ASP A 129 16.95 15.84 -7.46
N LYS A 130 16.13 16.63 -8.18
CA LYS A 130 15.90 18.05 -7.87
C LYS A 130 15.24 18.27 -6.52
N LEU A 131 14.30 17.41 -6.14
CA LEU A 131 13.63 17.47 -4.86
C LEU A 131 14.62 17.23 -3.72
N ASN A 132 15.46 16.20 -3.83
CA ASN A 132 16.46 15.83 -2.85
C ASN A 132 17.48 16.95 -2.61
N GLU A 133 17.92 17.66 -3.65
CA GLU A 133 18.78 18.84 -3.50
C GLU A 133 18.18 19.89 -2.55
N VAL A 134 16.88 20.17 -2.68
CA VAL A 134 16.17 21.13 -1.83
C VAL A 134 15.95 20.56 -0.43
N LEU A 135 15.53 19.30 -0.32
CA LEU A 135 15.30 18.63 0.96
C LEU A 135 16.60 18.58 1.79
N ASP A 136 17.71 18.18 1.19
CA ASP A 136 19.01 18.06 1.86
C ASP A 136 19.55 19.41 2.32
N LYS A 137 19.43 20.43 1.46
CA LYS A 137 19.80 21.81 1.81
C LYS A 137 19.00 22.31 3.01
N ASN A 138 17.68 22.09 3.01
CA ASN A 138 16.82 22.61 4.05
C ASN A 138 16.91 21.79 5.36
N LYS A 139 17.08 20.46 5.29
CA LYS A 139 17.36 19.61 6.47
C LYS A 139 18.63 20.07 7.20
N LYS A 140 19.69 20.38 6.45
CA LYS A 140 20.95 20.93 7.01
C LYS A 140 20.72 22.29 7.70
N ALA A 141 19.99 23.20 7.06
CA ALA A 141 19.68 24.52 7.62
C ALA A 141 18.83 24.43 8.91
N LYS A 142 17.81 23.56 8.94
CA LYS A 142 16.96 23.35 10.13
C LYS A 142 17.71 22.70 11.28
N LYS A 143 18.61 21.75 11.01
CA LYS A 143 19.44 21.13 12.05
C LYS A 143 20.35 22.17 12.71
N ALA A 144 20.89 23.11 11.92
CA ALA A 144 21.65 24.25 12.47
C ALA A 144 20.78 25.21 13.32
N ALA A 145 19.47 25.26 13.06
CA ALA A 145 18.50 26.07 13.80
C ALA A 145 17.80 25.34 14.97
N GLY A 146 18.13 24.07 15.24
CA GLY A 146 17.59 23.30 16.37
C GLY A 146 16.13 22.83 16.24
N SER A 147 15.56 22.76 15.03
CA SER A 147 14.16 22.35 14.80
C SER A 147 14.06 20.92 14.25
N THR A 148 13.15 20.10 14.78
CA THR A 148 13.02 18.65 14.50
C THR A 148 11.76 18.24 13.72
N GLY A 149 10.89 19.19 13.32
CA GLY A 149 9.64 18.89 12.61
C GLY A 149 9.77 18.81 11.08
N PHE A 150 8.93 17.99 10.45
CA PHE A 150 8.88 17.71 9.00
C PHE A 150 8.55 18.92 8.09
N SER A 151 8.36 20.14 8.64
CA SER A 151 8.07 21.36 7.87
C SER A 151 9.33 22.08 7.34
N TYR A 152 10.27 21.37 6.73
CA TYR A 152 11.51 21.99 6.22
C TYR A 152 11.42 22.40 4.75
N VAL A 153 10.27 22.26 4.10
CA VAL A 153 10.03 22.73 2.74
C VAL A 153 8.74 23.55 2.68
N SER A 154 8.80 24.62 1.88
CA SER A 154 7.64 25.45 1.57
C SER A 154 6.99 25.02 0.25
N PHE A 155 5.68 25.21 0.12
CA PHE A 155 4.99 24.87 -1.12
C PHE A 155 5.54 25.59 -2.37
N PRO A 156 5.93 26.88 -2.32
CA PRO A 156 6.52 27.54 -3.50
C PRO A 156 7.83 26.92 -3.99
N GLU A 157 8.63 26.31 -3.10
CA GLU A 157 9.83 25.56 -3.52
C GLU A 157 9.43 24.26 -4.22
N ILE A 158 8.46 23.55 -3.65
CA ILE A 158 7.92 22.32 -4.20
C ILE A 158 7.27 22.56 -5.59
N ASP A 159 6.43 23.59 -5.72
CA ASP A 159 5.72 23.92 -6.97
C ASP A 159 6.68 24.31 -8.10
N LYS A 160 7.87 24.86 -7.78
CA LYS A 160 8.92 25.12 -8.79
C LYS A 160 9.54 23.83 -9.34
N ILE A 161 9.67 22.79 -8.50
CA ILE A 161 10.28 21.51 -8.88
C ILE A 161 9.26 20.64 -9.62
N MET A 162 8.04 20.63 -9.12
CA MET A 162 6.97 19.75 -9.55
C MET A 162 5.66 20.50 -9.77
N PRO A 163 5.62 21.45 -10.72
CA PRO A 163 4.44 22.27 -10.98
C PRO A 163 3.26 21.38 -11.39
N ALA A 164 2.11 21.66 -10.80
CA ALA A 164 0.92 20.88 -11.07
C ALA A 164 0.18 21.38 -12.30
N THR A 165 -0.12 20.46 -13.22
CA THR A 165 -1.06 20.70 -14.30
C THR A 165 -2.51 20.53 -13.83
N LYS A 166 -3.48 21.02 -14.61
CA LYS A 166 -4.89 21.00 -14.22
C LYS A 166 -5.44 19.58 -14.22
N TYR A 167 -6.01 19.18 -13.08
CA TYR A 167 -6.79 17.96 -12.91
C TYR A 167 -8.29 18.28 -12.88
N ARG A 168 -9.12 17.39 -13.43
CA ARG A 168 -10.57 17.40 -13.22
C ARG A 168 -10.97 16.02 -12.68
N PRO A 169 -11.10 15.87 -11.36
CA PRO A 169 -11.56 14.62 -10.78
C PRO A 169 -12.97 14.32 -11.27
N SER A 170 -13.22 13.07 -11.60
CA SER A 170 -14.57 12.56 -11.83
C SER A 170 -15.31 12.46 -10.48
N SER A 171 -16.64 12.43 -10.52
CA SER A 171 -17.47 12.15 -9.34
C SER A 171 -18.45 11.03 -9.69
N LYS A 172 -18.55 10.03 -8.82
CA LYS A 172 -19.51 8.92 -8.94
C LYS A 172 -20.57 9.06 -7.85
N PRO A 173 -21.83 8.73 -8.14
CA PRO A 173 -22.90 8.81 -7.14
C PRO A 173 -22.63 7.82 -6.01
N ILE A 174 -22.84 8.27 -4.78
CA ILE A 174 -22.87 7.43 -3.58
C ILE A 174 -24.33 7.28 -3.16
N PRO A 175 -24.75 6.07 -2.74
CA PRO A 175 -26.09 5.85 -2.20
C PRO A 175 -26.39 6.77 -1.00
N ASP A 176 -27.56 7.41 -1.00
CA ASP A 176 -27.92 8.41 0.01
C ASP A 176 -27.98 7.83 1.43
N ASP A 177 -28.37 6.56 1.57
CA ASP A 177 -28.41 5.85 2.84
C ASP A 177 -27.03 5.76 3.52
N LYS A 178 -25.94 5.80 2.75
CA LYS A 178 -24.56 5.81 3.27
C LYS A 178 -24.14 7.16 3.84
N LEU A 179 -24.85 8.25 3.48
CA LEU A 179 -24.57 9.62 3.92
C LEU A 179 -25.65 10.16 4.87
N ASP A 180 -26.86 9.61 4.88
CA ASP A 180 -27.95 10.04 5.77
C ASP A 180 -27.57 10.03 7.24
N ALA A 181 -26.91 8.96 7.69
CA ALA A 181 -26.41 8.85 9.06
C ALA A 181 -25.39 9.96 9.38
N LEU A 182 -24.54 10.29 8.41
CA LEU A 182 -23.52 11.32 8.54
C LEU A 182 -24.15 12.72 8.66
N HIS A 183 -25.17 13.03 7.86
CA HIS A 183 -25.91 14.29 7.94
C HIS A 183 -26.62 14.48 9.28
N ARG A 184 -27.12 13.39 9.88
CA ARG A 184 -27.68 13.43 11.24
C ARG A 184 -26.61 13.53 12.33
N TYR A 185 -25.40 13.06 12.04
CA TYR A 185 -24.28 13.05 12.97
C TYR A 185 -23.60 14.41 13.11
N PHE A 186 -23.43 15.17 12.03
CA PHE A 186 -22.74 16.47 12.09
C PHE A 186 -23.37 17.48 13.09
N PRO A 187 -24.69 17.67 13.15
CA PRO A 187 -25.29 18.55 14.16
C PRO A 187 -25.00 18.11 15.60
N ILE A 188 -24.85 16.81 15.86
CA ILE A 188 -24.49 16.27 17.18
C ILE A 188 -23.06 16.70 17.52
N LEU A 189 -22.13 16.52 16.59
CA LEU A 189 -20.73 16.93 16.77
C LEU A 189 -20.60 18.45 16.98
N ILE A 190 -21.33 19.26 16.22
CA ILE A 190 -21.28 20.72 16.35
C ILE A 190 -21.81 21.16 17.72
N LYS A 191 -22.86 20.54 18.23
CA LYS A 191 -23.35 20.81 19.59
C LYS A 191 -22.35 20.40 20.67
N ALA A 192 -21.62 19.30 20.47
CA ALA A 192 -20.68 18.78 21.45
C ALA A 192 -19.33 19.51 21.46
N PHE A 193 -18.78 19.78 20.27
CA PHE A 193 -17.44 20.33 20.10
C PHE A 193 -17.44 21.82 19.74
N GLY A 194 -18.60 22.42 19.45
CA GLY A 194 -18.72 23.76 18.89
C GLY A 194 -18.33 23.83 17.41
N ASP A 195 -18.31 25.05 16.86
CA ASP A 195 -17.97 25.37 15.47
C ASP A 195 -16.73 24.61 14.98
N ILE A 196 -16.85 23.89 13.86
CA ILE A 196 -15.80 23.07 13.20
C ILE A 196 -14.45 23.82 13.05
N PHE A 197 -14.48 25.14 12.89
CA PHE A 197 -13.32 25.97 12.56
C PHE A 197 -12.58 26.49 13.78
N THR A 198 -13.12 26.27 14.98
CA THR A 198 -12.47 26.59 16.25
C THR A 198 -11.71 25.38 16.78
N GLY A 199 -10.52 25.60 17.33
CA GLY A 199 -9.70 24.54 17.92
C GLY A 199 -8.64 23.95 16.98
N LYS A 200 -8.03 22.84 17.43
CA LYS A 200 -6.89 22.18 16.77
C LYS A 200 -7.34 21.19 15.69
N GLU A 201 -6.41 20.78 14.83
CA GLU A 201 -6.61 19.78 13.76
C GLU A 201 -7.26 18.49 14.26
N ALA A 202 -6.93 18.05 15.47
CA ALA A 202 -7.52 16.87 16.09
C ALA A 202 -9.07 16.90 16.11
N LYS A 203 -9.68 18.09 16.23
CA LYS A 203 -11.14 18.22 16.17
C LYS A 203 -11.70 17.95 14.77
N ARG A 204 -10.95 18.31 13.72
CA ARG A 204 -11.37 18.09 12.32
C ARG A 204 -11.45 16.61 11.97
N LEU A 205 -10.68 15.75 12.66
CA LEU A 205 -10.76 14.30 12.51
C LEU A 205 -12.18 13.77 12.74
N HIS A 206 -12.90 14.30 13.73
CA HIS A 206 -14.27 13.87 14.02
C HIS A 206 -15.25 14.15 12.89
N TYR A 207 -14.95 15.11 12.02
CA TYR A 207 -15.77 15.44 10.85
C TYR A 207 -15.27 14.72 9.59
N LEU A 208 -13.95 14.59 9.44
CA LEU A 208 -13.31 13.95 8.30
C LEU A 208 -13.51 12.44 8.27
N VAL A 209 -13.19 11.75 9.37
CA VAL A 209 -13.21 10.27 9.43
C VAL A 209 -14.57 9.70 9.05
N PRO A 210 -15.72 10.25 9.52
CA PRO A 210 -17.02 9.76 9.09
C PRO A 210 -17.28 9.90 7.59
N VAL A 211 -16.83 10.97 6.93
CA VAL A 211 -16.93 11.11 5.46
C VAL A 211 -16.16 9.98 4.78
N LEU A 212 -14.92 9.75 5.20
CA LEU A 212 -14.06 8.71 4.64
C LEU A 212 -14.63 7.30 4.87
N ALA A 213 -15.11 7.04 6.08
CA ALA A 213 -15.73 5.76 6.45
C ALA A 213 -17.00 5.49 5.63
N SER A 214 -17.87 6.49 5.45
CA SER A 214 -19.05 6.38 4.59
C SER A 214 -18.70 6.01 3.15
N VAL A 215 -17.63 6.60 2.59
CA VAL A 215 -17.14 6.25 1.25
C VAL A 215 -16.56 4.83 1.21
N CYS A 216 -15.72 4.47 2.18
CA CYS A 216 -15.07 3.15 2.22
C CYS A 216 -16.10 2.02 2.42
N ALA A 217 -17.17 2.27 3.17
CA ALA A 217 -18.26 1.33 3.39
C ALA A 217 -19.06 0.97 2.12
N VAL A 218 -18.87 1.69 1.01
CA VAL A 218 -19.45 1.32 -0.30
C VAL A 218 -18.72 0.13 -0.92
N PHE A 219 -17.50 -0.18 -0.47
CA PHE A 219 -16.68 -1.26 -1.02
C PHE A 219 -16.71 -2.55 -0.19
N ASP A 220 -17.60 -2.65 0.80
CA ASP A 220 -17.82 -3.85 1.63
C ASP A 220 -16.52 -4.48 2.18
N GLY A 221 -15.60 -3.64 2.68
CA GLY A 221 -14.31 -4.07 3.22
C GLY A 221 -13.16 -4.11 2.22
N GLY A 222 -13.42 -3.84 0.93
CA GLY A 222 -12.39 -3.76 -0.11
C GLY A 222 -11.49 -2.52 -0.06
N VAL A 223 -11.71 -1.60 0.89
CA VAL A 223 -10.85 -0.43 1.13
C VAL A 223 -10.47 -0.40 2.60
N GLN A 224 -9.17 -0.32 2.87
CA GLN A 224 -8.62 -0.17 4.21
C GLN A 224 -8.23 1.30 4.47
N ILE A 225 -8.55 1.81 5.66
CA ILE A 225 -8.06 3.10 6.15
C ILE A 225 -6.88 2.83 7.07
N LEU A 226 -5.68 3.21 6.66
CA LEU A 226 -4.49 3.19 7.49
C LEU A 226 -4.38 4.54 8.20
N ALA A 227 -4.17 4.56 9.52
CA ALA A 227 -4.13 5.78 10.33
C ALA A 227 -2.70 6.11 10.76
N GLU A 228 -2.36 7.40 10.74
CA GLU A 228 -1.04 7.92 11.17
C GLU A 228 0.16 7.28 10.46
N GLU A 229 0.12 7.26 9.13
CA GLU A 229 1.16 6.66 8.31
C GLU A 229 2.36 7.61 8.15
N THR A 230 3.53 7.14 8.55
CA THR A 230 4.81 7.80 8.26
C THR A 230 5.60 6.97 7.26
N VAL A 231 6.02 7.60 6.17
CA VAL A 231 6.70 6.96 5.05
C VAL A 231 8.07 7.60 4.87
N ILE A 232 9.13 6.80 4.98
CA ILE A 232 10.51 7.26 4.76
C ILE A 232 10.91 6.81 3.36
N GLY A 233 11.19 7.77 2.46
CA GLY A 233 11.60 7.46 1.10
C GLY A 233 12.93 6.68 1.04
N LYS A 234 13.03 5.74 0.10
CA LYS A 234 14.24 4.96 -0.19
C LYS A 234 15.24 5.79 -1.00
N ARG A 235 14.76 6.39 -2.08
CA ARG A 235 15.46 7.28 -3.03
C ARG A 235 15.03 8.73 -2.87
N VAL A 236 13.84 8.99 -2.33
CA VAL A 236 13.38 10.35 -1.97
C VAL A 236 13.85 10.66 -0.55
N HIS A 237 14.67 11.71 -0.37
CA HIS A 237 15.22 12.09 0.95
C HIS A 237 14.19 12.82 1.83
N GLY A 238 12.91 12.69 1.49
CA GLY A 238 11.78 13.35 2.12
C GLY A 238 10.90 12.32 2.80
N ASP A 239 10.31 12.74 3.91
CA ASP A 239 9.45 11.89 4.72
C ASP A 239 7.99 12.30 4.46
N GLY A 240 7.13 11.33 4.19
CA GLY A 240 5.68 11.51 4.15
C GLY A 240 5.10 11.31 5.54
N ALA A 241 4.22 12.20 5.97
CA ALA A 241 3.37 12.00 7.13
C ALA A 241 1.92 12.21 6.67
N PHE A 242 1.05 11.26 6.99
CA PHE A 242 -0.35 11.29 6.57
C PHE A 242 -1.23 10.94 7.75
N GLU A 243 -2.29 11.71 7.98
CA GLU A 243 -3.28 11.33 8.99
C GLU A 243 -4.00 10.04 8.58
N PHE A 244 -4.25 9.87 7.27
CA PHE A 244 -4.79 8.62 6.74
C PHE A 244 -4.22 8.27 5.36
N VAL A 245 -4.13 6.97 5.07
CA VAL A 245 -3.94 6.46 3.70
C VAL A 245 -5.06 5.47 3.39
N LEU A 246 -5.86 5.78 2.36
CA LEU A 246 -6.85 4.84 1.86
C LEU A 246 -6.16 3.87 0.89
N LYS A 247 -6.25 2.57 1.19
CA LYS A 247 -5.62 1.48 0.45
C LYS A 247 -6.66 0.59 -0.21
N ARG A 248 -6.56 0.45 -1.53
CA ARG A 248 -7.38 -0.47 -2.36
C ARG A 248 -6.50 -1.11 -3.43
N GLY A 249 -6.07 -2.35 -3.24
CA GLY A 249 -5.05 -2.97 -4.09
C GLY A 249 -3.76 -2.12 -4.08
N GLU A 250 -3.25 -1.75 -5.26
CA GLU A 250 -2.10 -0.85 -5.43
C GLU A 250 -2.46 0.64 -5.27
N LYS A 251 -3.75 0.98 -5.22
CA LYS A 251 -4.16 2.38 -5.11
C LYS A 251 -3.90 2.91 -3.71
N ARG A 252 -3.29 4.09 -3.65
CA ARG A 252 -3.09 4.87 -2.42
C ARG A 252 -3.73 6.25 -2.59
N VAL A 253 -4.56 6.62 -1.62
CA VAL A 253 -5.07 8.00 -1.48
C VAL A 253 -4.60 8.53 -0.13
N CYS A 254 -3.58 9.38 -0.16
CA CYS A 254 -2.98 9.95 1.03
C CYS A 254 -3.76 11.19 1.48
N ILE A 255 -4.09 11.26 2.75
CA ILE A 255 -4.90 12.35 3.31
C ILE A 255 -4.02 13.15 4.25
N VAL A 256 -3.91 14.44 3.96
CA VAL A 256 -3.22 15.43 4.80
C VAL A 256 -4.20 16.43 5.35
N ILE A 257 -4.28 16.53 6.67
CA ILE A 257 -5.09 17.52 7.36
C ILE A 257 -4.27 18.78 7.52
N ALA A 258 -4.65 19.82 6.81
CA ALA A 258 -3.99 21.11 6.90
C ALA A 258 -4.51 21.93 8.09
N LYS A 259 -3.64 22.84 8.56
CA LYS A 259 -4.06 23.95 9.40
C LYS A 259 -5.09 24.79 8.65
N ARG A 260 -5.95 25.47 9.42
CA ARG A 260 -7.04 26.30 8.89
C ARG A 260 -6.53 27.30 7.85
N ASP A 261 -5.41 27.94 8.13
CA ASP A 261 -4.80 29.05 7.40
C ASP A 261 -3.52 28.67 6.64
N ASP A 262 -3.19 27.37 6.58
CA ASP A 262 -1.94 26.89 5.97
C ASP A 262 -2.15 25.61 5.14
N ILE A 263 -3.07 25.69 4.17
CA ILE A 263 -3.27 24.65 3.14
C ILE A 263 -1.99 24.42 2.33
N GLN A 264 -1.18 25.47 2.15
CA GLN A 264 0.07 25.38 1.40
C GLN A 264 1.07 24.43 2.08
N GLN A 265 1.24 24.52 3.40
CA GLN A 265 2.09 23.55 4.10
C GLN A 265 1.56 22.11 3.97
N GLY A 266 0.25 21.92 4.02
CA GLY A 266 -0.39 20.63 3.76
C GLY A 266 -0.10 20.09 2.36
N LEU A 267 -0.11 20.96 1.34
CA LEU A 267 0.26 20.61 -0.04
C LEU A 267 1.74 20.23 -0.17
N ALA A 268 2.64 20.96 0.49
CA ALA A 268 4.07 20.64 0.48
C ALA A 268 4.32 19.23 1.07
N GLN A 269 3.68 18.94 2.22
CA GLN A 269 3.73 17.63 2.86
C GLN A 269 3.12 16.53 1.98
N ALA A 270 1.95 16.77 1.39
CA ALA A 270 1.29 15.80 0.53
C ALA A 270 2.12 15.45 -0.71
N TYR A 271 2.76 16.44 -1.33
CA TYR A 271 3.55 16.23 -2.55
C TYR A 271 4.83 15.45 -2.26
N VAL A 272 5.59 15.87 -1.24
CA VAL A 272 6.81 15.15 -0.83
C VAL A 272 6.47 13.73 -0.37
N GLY A 273 5.45 13.59 0.47
CA GLY A 273 5.01 12.29 0.94
C GLY A 273 4.52 11.38 -0.18
N SER A 274 3.82 11.92 -1.18
CA SER A 274 3.34 11.12 -2.33
C SER A 274 4.50 10.58 -3.17
N GLU A 275 5.57 11.37 -3.35
CA GLU A 275 6.80 10.88 -4.01
C GLU A 275 7.50 9.82 -3.17
N ALA A 276 7.61 10.02 -1.85
CA ALA A 276 8.21 9.04 -0.93
C ALA A 276 7.42 7.72 -0.91
N LEU A 277 6.09 7.78 -0.90
CA LEU A 277 5.23 6.59 -0.96
C LEU A 277 5.32 5.88 -2.31
N ALA A 278 5.31 6.63 -3.41
CA ALA A 278 5.53 6.07 -4.75
C ALA A 278 6.88 5.36 -4.86
N ASP A 279 7.89 5.92 -4.21
CA ASP A 279 9.24 5.36 -4.16
C ASP A 279 9.32 4.07 -3.30
N VAL A 280 8.72 4.07 -2.12
CA VAL A 280 8.74 2.93 -1.19
C VAL A 280 7.99 1.74 -1.73
N GLU A 281 6.79 1.97 -2.28
CA GLU A 281 5.86 0.93 -2.76
C GLU A 281 5.92 0.70 -4.28
N GLY A 282 6.79 1.39 -5.02
CA GLY A 282 6.92 1.21 -6.47
C GLY A 282 5.69 1.67 -7.28
N LEU A 283 4.91 2.63 -6.77
CA LEU A 283 3.63 3.00 -7.35
C LEU A 283 3.79 4.02 -8.49
N PRO A 284 3.26 3.76 -9.70
CA PRO A 284 3.28 4.74 -10.79
C PRO A 284 2.35 5.92 -10.53
N LYS A 285 1.41 5.77 -9.58
CA LYS A 285 0.35 6.73 -9.30
C LYS A 285 0.00 6.75 -7.83
N VAL A 286 0.08 7.93 -7.21
CA VAL A 286 -0.35 8.16 -5.82
C VAL A 286 -1.30 9.35 -5.80
N TYR A 287 -2.50 9.15 -5.24
CA TYR A 287 -3.45 10.25 -5.04
C TYR A 287 -3.21 10.91 -3.69
N SER A 288 -3.52 12.19 -3.60
CA SER A 288 -3.50 12.93 -2.35
C SER A 288 -4.69 13.88 -2.22
N ILE A 289 -5.17 14.01 -0.98
CA ILE A 289 -6.23 14.93 -0.59
C ILE A 289 -5.69 15.78 0.55
N VAL A 290 -5.59 17.09 0.32
CA VAL A 290 -5.24 18.05 1.37
C VAL A 290 -6.51 18.78 1.78
N THR A 291 -6.81 18.79 3.07
CA THR A 291 -8.03 19.45 3.55
C THR A 291 -7.93 20.02 4.95
N ASN A 292 -8.56 21.17 5.17
CA ASN A 292 -8.88 21.69 6.51
C ASN A 292 -10.37 21.47 6.86
N PHE A 293 -11.03 20.54 6.15
CA PHE A 293 -12.45 20.23 6.09
C PHE A 293 -13.33 21.25 5.33
N LEU A 294 -12.93 22.52 5.22
CA LEU A 294 -13.62 23.51 4.37
C LEU A 294 -13.12 23.45 2.93
N GLU A 295 -11.82 23.49 2.77
CA GLU A 295 -11.17 23.44 1.47
C GLU A 295 -10.67 22.02 1.24
N TRP A 296 -10.96 21.46 0.07
CA TRP A 296 -10.54 20.13 -0.34
C TRP A 296 -9.77 20.22 -1.65
N VAL A 297 -8.48 19.90 -1.58
CA VAL A 297 -7.58 19.93 -2.73
C VAL A 297 -7.22 18.50 -3.11
N PHE A 298 -7.69 18.07 -4.29
CA PHE A 298 -7.41 16.76 -4.84
C PHE A 298 -6.22 16.85 -5.79
N SER A 299 -5.26 15.95 -5.63
CA SER A 299 -4.09 15.82 -6.50
C SER A 299 -3.75 14.37 -6.78
N ARG A 300 -2.96 14.16 -7.85
CA ARG A 300 -2.32 12.88 -8.12
C ARG A 300 -0.91 13.10 -8.62
N SER A 301 0.03 12.35 -8.05
CA SER A 301 1.40 12.25 -8.51
C SER A 301 1.52 11.08 -9.49
N LEU A 302 1.93 11.39 -10.72
CA LEU A 302 2.21 10.45 -11.80
C LEU A 302 3.71 10.43 -12.08
N ASP A 303 4.16 9.44 -12.84
CA ASP A 303 5.57 9.29 -13.22
C ASP A 303 6.18 10.48 -13.96
N ASP A 304 5.39 11.16 -14.78
CA ASP A 304 5.83 12.24 -15.65
C ASP A 304 5.43 13.63 -15.15
N LYS A 305 4.39 13.73 -14.31
CA LYS A 305 3.80 15.00 -13.89
C LYS A 305 3.07 14.93 -12.56
N ILE A 306 2.72 16.11 -12.04
CA ILE A 306 1.74 16.26 -10.98
C ILE A 306 0.49 16.88 -11.57
N GLU A 307 -0.66 16.42 -11.11
CA GLU A 307 -1.96 16.97 -11.48
C GLU A 307 -2.70 17.40 -10.21
N ARG A 308 -3.28 18.60 -10.23
CA ARG A 308 -4.03 19.17 -9.12
C ARG A 308 -5.33 19.80 -9.57
N ALA A 309 -6.38 19.53 -8.82
CA ALA A 309 -7.71 20.07 -9.06
C ALA A 309 -7.83 21.49 -8.51
N THR A 310 -8.78 22.26 -9.05
CA THR A 310 -9.23 23.47 -8.36
C THR A 310 -9.81 23.08 -7.00
N PRO A 311 -9.51 23.81 -5.91
CA PRO A 311 -10.05 23.50 -4.60
C PRO A 311 -11.59 23.43 -4.61
N VAL A 312 -12.14 22.41 -3.97
CA VAL A 312 -13.57 22.26 -3.74
C VAL A 312 -13.90 22.81 -2.35
N MET A 313 -14.81 23.76 -2.28
CA MET A 313 -15.23 24.38 -1.03
C MET A 313 -16.45 23.66 -0.47
N MET A 314 -16.35 23.24 0.79
CA MET A 314 -17.46 22.74 1.58
C MET A 314 -18.46 23.88 1.79
N VAL A 315 -19.68 23.69 1.31
CA VAL A 315 -20.79 24.61 1.59
C VAL A 315 -21.32 24.31 2.98
N MET A 316 -21.56 25.37 3.76
CA MET A 316 -22.10 25.30 5.11
C MET A 316 -23.49 25.93 5.14
N GLU A 317 -24.44 25.25 5.75
CA GLU A 317 -25.81 25.72 5.99
C GLU A 317 -26.08 25.71 7.49
N ASN A 318 -26.30 26.88 8.09
CA ASN A 318 -26.45 27.04 9.54
C ASN A 318 -25.31 26.38 10.33
N ASP A 319 -24.06 26.61 9.90
CA ASP A 319 -22.84 26.03 10.47
C ASP A 319 -22.71 24.50 10.37
N VAL A 320 -23.60 23.83 9.63
CA VAL A 320 -23.54 22.39 9.34
C VAL A 320 -23.12 22.16 7.88
N PRO A 321 -22.28 21.14 7.57
CA PRO A 321 -21.94 20.81 6.18
C PRO A 321 -23.19 20.48 5.36
N ALA A 322 -23.37 21.19 4.25
CA ALA A 322 -24.52 21.02 3.37
C ALA A 322 -24.50 19.61 2.74
N PRO A 323 -25.65 18.90 2.70
CA PRO A 323 -25.69 17.53 2.21
C PRO A 323 -25.09 17.34 0.81
N GLU A 324 -25.42 18.26 -0.10
CA GLU A 324 -24.97 18.20 -1.49
C GLU A 324 -23.48 18.42 -1.65
N SER A 325 -22.88 19.23 -0.78
CA SER A 325 -21.43 19.47 -0.80
C SER A 325 -20.66 18.26 -0.26
N VAL A 326 -21.16 17.65 0.82
CA VAL A 326 -20.61 16.40 1.35
C VAL A 326 -20.74 15.27 0.33
N LYS A 327 -21.90 15.14 -0.33
CA LYS A 327 -22.15 14.16 -1.39
C LYS A 327 -21.22 14.36 -2.57
N GLN A 328 -20.95 15.61 -2.97
CA GLN A 328 -19.99 15.93 -4.03
C GLN A 328 -18.58 15.46 -3.67
N ILE A 329 -18.07 15.84 -2.49
CA ILE A 329 -16.72 15.48 -2.03
C ILE A 329 -16.60 13.97 -1.87
N ALA A 330 -17.57 13.34 -1.21
CA ALA A 330 -17.60 11.90 -1.04
C ALA A 330 -17.60 11.19 -2.40
N GLY A 331 -18.43 11.65 -3.35
CA GLY A 331 -18.50 11.10 -4.71
C GLY A 331 -17.21 11.22 -5.50
N MET A 332 -16.40 12.27 -5.26
CA MET A 332 -15.06 12.41 -5.84
C MET A 332 -14.09 11.39 -5.27
N ILE A 333 -14.09 11.19 -3.94
CA ILE A 333 -13.26 10.16 -3.27
C ILE A 333 -13.66 8.77 -3.75
N TYR A 334 -14.96 8.50 -3.81
CA TYR A 334 -15.51 7.24 -4.32
C TYR A 334 -15.08 7.00 -5.77
N SER A 335 -15.11 8.05 -6.60
CA SER A 335 -14.66 7.94 -7.98
C SER A 335 -13.20 7.56 -8.09
N ILE A 336 -12.32 8.25 -7.35
CA ILE A 336 -10.87 7.95 -7.29
C ILE A 336 -10.65 6.48 -6.90
N LEU A 337 -11.30 6.03 -5.82
CA LEU A 337 -11.17 4.65 -5.36
C LEU A 337 -11.71 3.64 -6.39
N SER A 338 -12.73 4.01 -7.16
CA SER A 338 -13.40 3.18 -8.17
C SER A 338 -12.80 3.24 -9.58
N GLU A 339 -11.82 4.09 -9.86
CA GLU A 339 -11.12 4.09 -11.16
C GLU A 339 -10.36 2.75 -11.35
N ASP A 340 -10.39 2.16 -12.53
CA ASP A 340 -9.46 1.06 -12.84
C ASP A 340 -8.03 1.64 -12.97
N ASN A 341 -7.01 0.85 -12.61
CA ASN A 341 -5.63 1.34 -12.50
C ASN A 341 -5.03 1.83 -13.83
#